data_AF-A0A8X7N815-F1
#
_entry.id   AF-A0A8X7N815-F1
#
_cell.length_a   1.000
_cell.length_b   1.000
_cell.length_c   1.000
_cell.angle_alpha   90.00
_cell.angle_beta   90.00
_cell.angle_gamma   90.00
#
_symmetry.space_group_name_H-M   'P 1'
#
loop_
_entity.id
_entity.type
_entity.pdbx_description
1 polymer ?
#
loop_
_entity_poly.entity_id
_entity_poly.type
_entity_poly.pdbx_seq_one_letter_code
_entity_poly.pdbx_strand_id
1 'polypeptide(L)'
;MSSIPKLKRKSDDAASSSDTTQPRDHLEVMGGKVPSKFADPCAHAAKASMACLEKYSFDRTKCAEAFQNYRDCKKAWVLQRRKDRAEGRDGVFD
;
A
#
# COMPACT_ATOMS: atom_id res chain seq x y z
N MET A 1 12.33 13.99 -40.18
CA MET A 1 10.97 13.79 -39.62
C MET A 1 10.78 12.29 -39.43
N SER A 2 10.86 11.81 -38.19
CA SER A 2 10.19 10.59 -37.72
C SER A 2 10.46 10.47 -36.22
N SER A 3 9.37 10.57 -35.48
CA SER A 3 9.30 10.77 -34.05
C SER A 3 9.84 9.57 -33.27
N ILE A 4 10.74 9.83 -32.32
CA ILE A 4 11.16 8.86 -31.31
C ILE A 4 9.98 8.62 -30.35
N PRO A 5 9.55 7.36 -30.10
CA PRO A 5 8.52 7.08 -29.11
C PRO A 5 9.06 7.35 -27.71
N LYS A 6 8.39 8.27 -27.01
CA LYS A 6 8.68 8.72 -25.65
C LYS A 6 8.32 7.59 -24.66
N LEU A 7 9.25 6.66 -24.43
CA LEU A 7 9.13 5.68 -23.36
C LEU A 7 9.07 6.43 -22.03
N LYS A 8 7.91 6.25 -21.35
CA LYS A 8 7.54 6.79 -20.05
C LYS A 8 8.71 6.61 -19.08
N ARG A 9 9.32 7.71 -18.64
CA ARG A 9 10.30 7.68 -17.56
C ARG A 9 9.57 7.20 -16.30
N LYS A 10 10.11 6.12 -15.72
CA LYS A 10 9.81 5.63 -14.39
C LYS A 10 9.98 6.79 -13.42
N SER A 11 8.93 7.09 -12.65
CA SER A 11 8.97 8.05 -11.56
C SER A 11 9.77 7.42 -10.40
N ASP A 12 11.09 7.44 -10.53
CA ASP A 12 12.01 7.37 -9.40
C ASP A 12 12.39 8.81 -9.03
N ASP A 13 12.48 9.07 -7.72
CA ASP A 13 12.81 10.34 -7.05
C ASP A 13 11.68 11.37 -6.85
N ALA A 14 10.91 11.18 -5.77
CA ALA A 14 10.68 12.23 -4.77
C ALA A 14 10.08 11.62 -3.49
N ALA A 15 10.77 11.81 -2.37
CA ALA A 15 10.22 11.69 -1.04
C ALA A 15 9.02 12.64 -0.88
N SER A 16 7.83 12.17 -1.22
CA SER A 16 6.56 12.77 -0.84
C SER A 16 5.89 11.85 0.17
N SER A 17 5.65 12.37 1.37
CA SER A 17 4.99 11.72 2.51
C SER A 17 3.59 11.16 2.23
N SER A 18 3.08 11.29 1.00
CA SER A 18 1.72 10.92 0.58
C SER A 18 1.56 9.50 0.02
N ASP A 19 2.65 8.76 -0.26
CA ASP A 19 2.58 7.46 -0.95
C ASP A 19 2.50 6.25 0.01
N THR A 20 2.54 6.48 1.32
CA THR A 20 2.40 5.41 2.34
C THR A 20 0.97 5.17 2.81
N THR A 21 0.02 5.98 2.33
CA THR A 21 -1.36 5.96 2.82
C THR A 21 -2.27 5.08 1.95
N GLN A 22 -1.89 4.81 0.69
CA GLN A 22 -2.72 4.01 -0.22
C GLN A 22 -2.36 2.51 -0.15
N PRO A 23 -3.32 1.63 0.20
CA PRO A 23 -3.11 0.19 0.07
C PRO A 23 -2.88 -0.21 -1.39
N ARG A 24 -2.07 -1.25 -1.61
CA ARG A 24 -2.01 -1.93 -2.91
C ARG A 24 -3.39 -2.52 -3.24
N ASP A 25 -3.69 -2.69 -4.53
CA ASP A 25 -4.99 -3.18 -4.96
C ASP A 25 -5.28 -4.57 -4.38
N HIS A 26 -6.52 -4.78 -3.99
CA HIS A 26 -7.00 -6.04 -3.42
C HIS A 26 -6.78 -7.24 -4.31
N LEU A 27 -6.92 -7.03 -5.62
CA LEU A 27 -6.65 -8.05 -6.62
C LEU A 27 -5.15 -8.39 -6.73
N GLU A 28 -4.24 -7.43 -6.59
CA GLU A 28 -2.79 -7.70 -6.63
C GLU A 28 -2.31 -8.46 -5.38
N VAL A 29 -2.90 -8.12 -4.23
CA VAL A 29 -2.47 -8.69 -2.96
C VAL A 29 -3.14 -10.03 -2.68
N MET A 30 -4.38 -10.28 -3.12
CA MET A 30 -5.12 -11.53 -2.89
C MET A 30 -5.31 -12.39 -4.14
N GLY A 31 -5.22 -11.83 -5.35
CA GLY A 31 -5.38 -12.57 -6.60
C GLY A 31 -4.36 -13.70 -6.71
N GLY A 32 -4.84 -14.94 -6.69
CA GLY A 32 -4.01 -16.15 -6.71
C GLY A 32 -3.46 -16.60 -5.35
N LYS A 33 -3.87 -16.00 -4.22
CA LYS A 33 -3.50 -16.47 -2.88
C LYS A 33 -4.67 -17.16 -2.21
N VAL A 34 -4.35 -18.30 -1.60
CA VAL A 34 -5.29 -19.08 -0.81
C VAL A 34 -5.84 -18.20 0.33
N PRO A 35 -7.15 -18.17 0.57
CA PRO A 35 -7.78 -17.29 1.57
C PRO A 35 -7.32 -17.51 3.03
N SER A 36 -6.56 -18.58 3.29
CA SER A 36 -5.94 -18.86 4.58
C SER A 36 -4.57 -18.18 4.81
N LYS A 37 -3.95 -17.58 3.78
CA LYS A 37 -2.63 -16.94 3.92
C LYS A 37 -2.76 -15.47 4.34
N PHE A 38 -2.10 -15.12 5.45
CA PHE A 38 -1.94 -13.74 5.88
C PHE A 38 -1.05 -12.99 4.88
N ALA A 39 -1.66 -12.10 4.08
CA ALA A 39 -0.96 -11.16 3.24
C ALA A 39 -1.19 -9.74 3.77
N ASP A 40 -0.10 -9.01 4.03
CA ASP A 40 -0.16 -7.63 4.51
C ASP A 40 -0.17 -6.65 3.31
N PRO A 41 -1.34 -6.07 2.95
CA PRO A 41 -1.45 -5.09 1.85
C PRO A 41 -0.72 -3.77 2.13
N CYS A 42 -0.39 -3.55 3.41
CA CYS A 42 0.19 -2.34 3.96
C CYS A 42 1.70 -2.50 4.26
N ALA A 43 2.35 -3.53 3.71
CA ALA A 43 3.77 -3.82 3.99
C ALA A 43 4.71 -2.63 3.74
N HIS A 44 4.38 -1.79 2.74
CA HIS A 44 5.13 -0.58 2.42
C HIS A 44 5.03 0.48 3.53
N ALA A 45 3.84 0.74 4.07
CA ALA A 45 3.65 1.69 5.17
C ALA A 45 4.23 1.14 6.49
N ALA A 46 4.15 -0.17 6.71
CA ALA A 46 4.83 -0.82 7.84
C ALA A 46 6.35 -0.59 7.78
N LYS A 47 6.97 -0.80 6.61
CA LYS A 47 8.40 -0.52 6.40
C LYS A 47 8.74 0.95 6.62
N ALA A 48 7.87 1.88 6.19
CA ALA A 48 8.04 3.30 6.43
C ALA A 48 7.99 3.66 7.93
N SER A 49 7.06 3.06 8.68
CA SER A 49 6.96 3.26 10.13
C SER A 49 8.20 2.76 10.88
N MET A 50 8.76 1.61 10.45
CA MET A 50 10.02 1.08 10.98
C MET A 50 11.21 1.97 10.65
N ALA A 51 11.31 2.46 9.41
CA ALA A 51 12.35 3.41 9.01
C ALA A 51 12.30 4.73 9.80
N CYS A 52 11.10 5.17 10.22
CA CYS A 52 10.96 6.33 11.10
C CYS A 52 11.53 6.02 12.50
N LEU A 53 11.20 4.86 13.08
CA LEU A 53 11.73 4.45 14.38
C LEU A 53 13.25 4.37 14.37
N GLU A 54 13.85 3.79 13.33
CA GLU A 54 15.32 3.70 13.19
C GLU A 54 15.99 5.08 13.19
N LYS A 55 15.37 6.08 12.55
CA LYS A 55 15.89 7.46 12.48
C LYS A 55 15.77 8.23 13.79
N TYR A 56 14.71 8.00 14.56
CA TYR A 56 14.41 8.73 15.79
C TYR A 56 14.66 7.89 17.05
N SER A 57 15.61 6.95 17.01
CA SER A 57 15.99 6.12 18.16
C SER A 57 14.80 5.42 18.84
N PHE A 58 13.89 4.89 18.04
CA PHE A 58 12.65 4.22 18.45
C PHE A 58 11.66 5.09 19.23
N ASP A 59 11.76 6.41 19.10
CA ASP A 59 10.78 7.33 19.67
C ASP A 59 9.46 7.30 18.86
N ARG A 60 8.46 6.65 19.45
CA ARG A 60 7.14 6.46 18.83
C ARG A 60 6.35 7.77 18.71
N THR A 61 6.64 8.77 19.53
CA THR A 61 5.90 10.04 19.54
C THR A 61 6.16 10.84 18.28
N LYS A 62 7.40 10.82 17.79
CA LYS A 62 7.83 11.48 16.54
C LYS A 62 7.32 10.77 15.29
N CYS A 63 7.01 9.48 15.39
CA CYS A 63 6.53 8.65 14.29
C CYS A 63 5.02 8.43 14.27
N ALA A 64 4.25 9.19 15.05
CA ALA A 64 2.80 9.04 15.15
C ALA A 64 2.08 9.09 13.79
N GLU A 65 2.52 9.98 12.89
CA GLU A 65 2.00 10.10 11.52
C GLU A 65 2.24 8.83 10.69
N ALA A 66 3.44 8.25 10.76
CA ALA A 66 3.75 7.01 10.03
C ALA A 66 2.88 5.83 10.50
N PHE A 67 2.58 5.75 11.80
CA PHE A 67 1.63 4.76 12.32
C PHE A 67 0.19 5.05 11.90
N GLN A 68 -0.17 6.32 11.78
CA GLN A 68 -1.49 6.73 11.35
C GLN A 68 -1.71 6.34 9.87
N ASN A 69 -0.71 6.56 9.02
CA ASN A 69 -0.72 6.10 7.62
C ASN A 69 -0.93 4.58 7.52
N TYR A 70 -0.23 3.79 8.35
CA TYR A 70 -0.42 2.34 8.40
C TYR A 70 -1.87 1.95 8.78
N ARG A 71 -2.44 2.62 9.78
CA ARG A 71 -3.83 2.39 10.22
C ARG A 71 -4.82 2.76 9.13
N ASP A 72 -4.61 3.87 8.45
CA ASP A 72 -5.52 4.37 7.43
C ASP A 72 -5.47 3.52 6.15
N CYS A 73 -4.28 3.05 5.77
CA CYS A 73 -4.13 2.05 4.71
C CYS A 73 -4.89 0.75 5.04
N LYS A 74 -4.78 0.24 6.28
CA LYS A 74 -5.54 -0.94 6.72
C LYS A 74 -7.05 -0.71 6.71
N LYS A 75 -7.53 0.47 7.11
CA LYS A 75 -8.95 0.83 7.03
C LYS A 75 -9.44 0.87 5.58
N ALA A 76 -8.71 1.57 4.71
CA ALA A 76 -9.03 1.68 3.28
C ALA A 76 -9.10 0.29 2.63
N TRP A 77 -8.17 -0.59 2.97
CA TRP A 77 -8.16 -1.97 2.52
C TRP A 77 -9.39 -2.79 2.93
N VAL A 78 -9.78 -2.73 4.21
CA VAL A 78 -10.97 -3.45 4.70
C VAL A 78 -12.23 -2.91 4.00
N LEU A 79 -12.30 -1.60 3.77
CA LEU A 79 -13.39 -0.98 3.02
C LEU A 79 -13.42 -1.44 1.57
N GLN A 80 -12.27 -1.49 0.90
CA GLN A 80 -12.13 -1.99 -0.47
C GLN A 80 -12.58 -3.45 -0.56
N ARG A 81 -12.09 -4.33 0.31
CA ARG A 81 -12.53 -5.73 0.38
C ARG A 81 -14.03 -5.86 0.61
N ARG A 82 -14.62 -5.02 1.46
CA ARG A 82 -16.07 -5.02 1.71
C ARG A 82 -16.85 -4.56 0.47
N LYS A 83 -16.35 -3.56 -0.25
CA LYS A 83 -16.93 -3.09 -1.51
C LYS A 83 -16.82 -4.16 -2.60
N ASP A 84 -15.64 -4.77 -2.77
CA ASP A 84 -15.42 -5.83 -3.76
C ASP A 84 -16.36 -7.03 -3.53
N ARG A 85 -16.63 -7.37 -2.25
CA ARG A 85 -17.64 -8.38 -1.89
C ARG A 85 -19.07 -7.94 -2.21
N ALA A 86 -19.41 -6.68 -1.97
CA ALA A 86 -20.73 -6.13 -2.25
C ALA A 86 -21.00 -5.98 -3.76
N GLU A 87 -19.97 -5.66 -4.53
CA GLU A 87 -19.99 -5.50 -5.99
C GLU A 87 -19.89 -6.85 -6.73
N GLY A 88 -19.56 -7.95 -6.04
CA GLY A 88 -19.43 -9.27 -6.65
C GLY A 88 -18.29 -9.32 -7.68
N ARG A 89 -17.16 -8.67 -7.42
CA ARG A 89 -16.00 -8.77 -8.32
C ARG A 89 -15.41 -10.18 -8.27
N ASP A 90 -15.62 -10.93 -9.35
CA ASP A 90 -15.06 -12.27 -9.57
C ASP A 90 -13.51 -12.22 -9.57
N GLY A 91 -12.86 -13.21 -8.94
CA GLY A 91 -11.39 -13.32 -8.83
C GLY A 91 -10.76 -12.87 -7.50
N VAL A 92 -11.57 -12.47 -6.53
CA VAL A 92 -11.13 -12.12 -5.16
C VAL A 92 -10.96 -13.36 -4.25
N PHE A 93 -11.66 -14.44 -4.56
CA PHE A 93 -11.73 -15.64 -3.71
C PHE A 93 -11.82 -16.97 -4.49
N ASP A 94 -11.67 -16.97 -5.82
CA ASP A 94 -11.62 -18.23 -6.59
C ASP A 94 -10.28 -18.96 -6.36
#